data_AF-A0A4Y2JTF8-F1
#
_entry.id   AF-A0A4Y2JTF8-F1
#
_cell.length_a   1.000
_cell.length_b   1.000
_cell.length_c   1.000
_cell.angle_alpha   90.00
_cell.angle_beta   90.00
_cell.angle_gamma   90.00
#
_symmetry.space_group_name_H-M   'P 1'
#
loop_
_entity.id
_entity.type
_entity.pdbx_description
1 polymer ?
#
loop_
_entity_poly.entity_id
_entity_poly.type
_entity_poly.pdbx_seq_one_letter_code
_entity_poly.pdbx_strand_id
1 'polypeptide(L)'
;MHSVSSQTETFTDVSDRMTKLKDELKELQDSLGKKAFIPENISNDTQMKALTSFTKERFSCVYSFLNVEEDLQTGNFCKRPVDIFFLFLVKLRTGISNEFLSVLFEISDSTVSRYFTFVMTVLYEKLKLLHIFPSKSKVVESMPRQFYSENRDCRVIVDCTEFPIQKPNSPAEQQMTFSFYKNTNTLK
;
A
#
# COMPACT_ATOMS: atom_id res chain seq x y z
N MET A 1 18.60 -67.63 0.80
CA MET A 1 19.43 -66.74 -0.03
C MET A 1 18.50 -65.74 -0.71
N HIS A 2 18.34 -64.54 -0.13
CA HIS A 2 17.60 -63.47 -0.78
C HIS A 2 18.55 -62.76 -1.74
N SER A 3 18.30 -62.93 -3.04
CA SER A 3 19.03 -62.23 -4.10
C SER A 3 18.61 -60.76 -4.06
N VAL A 4 19.51 -59.88 -3.62
CA VAL A 4 19.34 -58.42 -3.69
C VAL A 4 19.68 -58.03 -5.13
N SER A 5 18.66 -57.79 -5.96
CA SER A 5 18.89 -57.28 -7.32
C SER A 5 19.35 -55.82 -7.23
N SER A 6 20.64 -55.59 -7.44
CA SER A 6 21.19 -54.26 -7.67
C SER A 6 20.71 -53.77 -9.03
N GLN A 7 19.74 -52.85 -9.05
CA GLN A 7 19.36 -52.15 -10.28
C GLN A 7 20.44 -51.14 -10.63
N THR A 8 21.21 -51.40 -11.69
CA THR A 8 22.18 -50.45 -12.24
C THR A 8 21.41 -49.44 -13.10
N GLU A 9 21.11 -48.26 -12.56
CA GLU A 9 20.50 -47.17 -13.33
C GLU A 9 21.42 -46.77 -14.50
N THR A 10 20.84 -46.63 -15.70
CA THR A 10 21.59 -46.22 -16.90
C THR A 10 21.68 -44.69 -16.96
N PHE A 11 22.73 -44.16 -17.62
CA PHE A 11 22.93 -42.71 -17.77
C PHE A 11 21.72 -41.99 -18.39
N THR A 12 21.03 -42.64 -19.33
CA THR A 12 19.78 -42.19 -19.92
C THR A 12 18.65 -42.07 -18.90
N ASP A 13 18.50 -43.05 -18.00
CA ASP A 13 17.47 -43.06 -16.96
C ASP A 13 17.70 -41.91 -15.95
N VAL A 14 18.96 -41.62 -15.63
CA VAL A 14 19.35 -40.47 -14.81
C VAL A 14 19.05 -39.14 -15.53
N SER A 15 19.33 -39.05 -16.83
CA SER A 15 19.07 -37.86 -17.64
C SER A 15 17.56 -37.56 -17.74
N ASP A 16 16.74 -38.57 -17.96
CA ASP A 16 15.27 -38.42 -18.06
C ASP A 16 14.63 -38.04 -16.73
N ARG A 17 15.16 -38.55 -15.61
CA ARG A 17 14.73 -38.11 -14.27
C ARG A 17 15.14 -36.66 -14.01
N MET A 18 16.32 -36.24 -14.47
CA MET A 18 16.80 -34.86 -14.30
C MET A 18 15.94 -33.85 -15.07
N THR A 19 15.51 -34.18 -16.29
CA THR A 19 14.55 -33.35 -17.04
C THR A 19 13.19 -33.32 -16.37
N LYS A 20 12.64 -34.48 -15.97
CA LYS A 20 11.36 -34.54 -15.26
C LYS A 20 11.36 -33.72 -13.97
N LEU A 21 12.43 -33.80 -13.16
CA LEU A 21 12.59 -33.01 -11.94
C LEU A 21 12.64 -31.49 -12.22
N LYS A 22 13.28 -31.08 -13.32
CA LYS A 22 13.28 -29.66 -13.73
C LYS A 22 11.89 -29.17 -14.11
N ASP A 23 11.12 -30.01 -14.80
CA ASP A 23 9.76 -29.68 -15.20
C ASP A 23 8.84 -29.58 -13.96
N GLU A 24 8.92 -30.54 -13.03
CA GLU A 24 8.18 -30.51 -11.77
C GLU A 24 8.54 -29.27 -10.92
N LEU A 25 9.82 -28.91 -10.82
CA LEU A 25 10.25 -27.70 -10.11
C LEU A 25 9.66 -26.42 -10.73
N LYS A 26 9.60 -26.37 -12.07
CA LYS A 26 9.02 -25.23 -12.78
C LYS A 26 7.52 -25.13 -12.54
N GLU A 27 6.79 -26.25 -12.63
CA GLU A 27 5.36 -26.29 -12.32
C GLU A 27 5.07 -25.87 -10.87
N LEU A 28 5.90 -26.29 -9.92
CA LEU A 28 5.77 -25.90 -8.52
C LEU A 28 6.04 -24.40 -8.32
N GLN A 29 7.06 -23.84 -8.98
CA GLN A 29 7.33 -22.40 -8.96
C GLN A 29 6.16 -21.59 -9.52
N ASP A 30 5.58 -22.02 -10.64
CA ASP A 30 4.42 -21.36 -11.26
C ASP A 30 3.17 -21.47 -10.36
N SER A 31 2.96 -22.62 -9.73
CA SER A 31 1.86 -22.86 -8.80
C SER A 31 1.97 -22.00 -7.55
N LEU A 32 3.18 -21.87 -6.99
CA LEU A 32 3.45 -20.98 -5.86
C LEU A 32 3.27 -19.51 -6.24
N GLY A 33 3.79 -19.13 -7.42
CA GLY A 33 3.67 -17.77 -7.96
C GLY A 33 2.22 -17.30 -8.06
N LYS A 34 1.28 -18.18 -8.44
CA LYS A 34 -0.16 -17.88 -8.52
C LYS A 34 -0.86 -17.66 -7.17
N LYS A 35 -0.25 -18.13 -6.07
CA LYS A 35 -0.79 -17.98 -4.70
C LYS A 35 -0.20 -16.79 -3.95
N ALA A 36 0.89 -16.21 -4.46
CA ALA A 36 1.55 -15.08 -3.81
C ALA A 36 0.61 -13.87 -3.69
N PHE A 37 0.70 -13.13 -2.59
CA PHE A 37 -0.04 -11.90 -2.38
C PHE A 37 0.64 -10.72 -3.09
N ILE A 38 0.49 -10.68 -4.42
CA ILE A 38 1.08 -9.66 -5.31
C ILE A 38 -0.01 -9.01 -6.18
N PRO A 39 0.20 -7.77 -6.65
CA PRO A 39 -0.81 -7.04 -7.41
C PRO A 39 -1.33 -7.78 -8.66
N GLU A 40 -0.49 -8.58 -9.33
CA GLU A 40 -0.87 -9.36 -10.52
C GLU A 40 -1.88 -10.48 -10.20
N ASN A 41 -1.86 -11.03 -8.98
CA ASN A 41 -2.73 -12.13 -8.57
C ASN A 41 -4.08 -11.66 -8.01
N ILE A 42 -4.27 -10.35 -7.80
CA ILE A 42 -5.57 -9.82 -7.37
C ILE A 42 -6.56 -10.03 -8.52
N SER A 43 -7.71 -10.66 -8.28
CA SER A 43 -8.56 -11.14 -9.39
C SER A 43 -9.22 -10.01 -10.17
N ASN A 44 -9.83 -9.05 -9.47
CA ASN A 44 -10.69 -8.04 -10.07
C ASN A 44 -10.56 -6.65 -9.41
N ASP A 45 -11.17 -5.65 -10.06
CA ASP A 45 -11.15 -4.26 -9.59
C ASP A 45 -11.82 -4.06 -8.23
N THR A 46 -12.81 -4.88 -7.87
CA THR A 46 -13.47 -4.80 -6.55
C THR A 46 -12.47 -5.11 -5.45
N GLN A 47 -11.72 -6.21 -5.59
CA GLN A 47 -10.65 -6.57 -4.65
C GLN A 47 -9.52 -5.54 -4.68
N MET A 48 -9.10 -5.07 -5.86
CA MET A 48 -8.04 -4.08 -5.99
C MET A 48 -8.38 -2.77 -5.29
N LYS A 49 -9.63 -2.29 -5.41
CA LYS A 49 -10.12 -1.10 -4.71
C LYS A 49 -10.21 -1.30 -3.21
N ALA A 50 -10.66 -2.47 -2.76
CA ALA A 50 -10.71 -2.79 -1.33
C ALA A 50 -9.32 -2.73 -0.70
N LEU A 51 -8.30 -3.18 -1.43
CA LEU A 51 -6.91 -3.22 -1.00
C LEU A 51 -6.17 -1.88 -1.18
N THR A 52 -6.37 -1.15 -2.27
CA THR A 52 -5.48 -0.02 -2.64
C THR A 52 -6.20 1.31 -2.88
N SER A 53 -7.55 1.33 -2.84
CA SER A 53 -8.40 2.41 -3.38
C SER A 53 -8.43 2.57 -4.90
N PHE A 54 -7.63 1.83 -5.66
CA PHE A 54 -7.53 1.96 -7.11
C PHE A 54 -8.14 0.76 -7.87
N THR A 55 -8.60 1.01 -9.11
CA THR A 55 -8.75 -0.08 -10.10
C THR A 55 -7.37 -0.59 -10.49
N LYS A 56 -7.29 -1.77 -11.11
CA LYS A 56 -6.03 -2.31 -11.63
C LYS A 56 -5.35 -1.36 -12.62
N GLU A 57 -6.13 -0.77 -13.52
CA GLU A 57 -5.63 0.20 -14.49
C GLU A 57 -5.07 1.46 -13.81
N ARG A 58 -5.80 2.02 -12.83
CA ARG A 58 -5.35 3.20 -12.10
C ARG A 58 -4.12 2.91 -11.25
N PHE A 59 -4.04 1.74 -10.61
CA PHE A 59 -2.85 1.32 -9.89
C PHE A 59 -1.62 1.32 -10.81
N SER A 60 -1.75 0.71 -12.00
CA SER A 60 -0.66 0.62 -12.98
C SER A 60 -0.24 2.01 -13.48
N CYS A 61 -1.22 2.87 -13.76
CA CYS A 61 -0.99 4.25 -14.18
C CYS A 61 -0.27 5.07 -13.10
N VAL A 62 -0.73 4.99 -11.85
CA VAL A 62 -0.11 5.70 -10.72
C VAL A 62 1.31 5.19 -10.45
N TYR A 63 1.51 3.87 -10.46
CA TYR A 63 2.84 3.27 -10.28
C TYR A 63 3.81 3.74 -11.37
N SER A 64 3.37 3.75 -12.63
CA SER A 64 4.18 4.21 -13.78
C SER A 64 4.45 5.73 -13.71
N PHE A 65 3.44 6.53 -13.39
CA PHE A 65 3.57 8.00 -13.29
C PHE A 65 4.57 8.42 -12.21
N LEU A 66 4.51 7.75 -11.06
CA LEU A 66 5.42 8.05 -9.96
C LEU A 66 6.85 7.58 -10.27
N ASN A 67 7.05 6.66 -11.22
CA ASN A 67 8.35 6.08 -11.57
C ASN A 67 9.14 5.69 -10.31
N VAL A 68 8.48 4.99 -9.37
CA VAL A 68 9.08 4.62 -8.08
C VAL A 68 10.16 3.54 -8.26
N GLU A 69 10.23 2.93 -9.44
CA GLU A 69 11.09 1.80 -9.75
C GLU A 69 12.58 2.17 -9.70
N GLU A 70 12.98 3.31 -10.26
CA GLU A 70 14.36 3.80 -10.19
C GLU A 70 14.80 4.06 -8.74
N ASP A 71 13.92 4.66 -7.93
CA ASP A 71 14.20 4.95 -6.52
C ASP A 71 14.27 3.65 -5.69
N LEU A 72 13.38 2.70 -5.96
CA LEU A 72 13.32 1.42 -5.25
C LEU A 72 14.45 0.46 -5.65
N GLN A 73 15.10 0.64 -6.80
CA GLN A 73 16.26 -0.17 -7.19
C GLN A 73 17.53 0.14 -6.37
N THR A 74 17.59 1.29 -5.70
CA THR A 74 18.76 1.69 -4.90
C THR A 74 18.85 0.97 -3.56
N GLY A 75 17.76 0.35 -3.09
CA GLY A 75 17.72 -0.40 -1.85
C GLY A 75 17.95 -1.89 -2.05
N ASN A 76 18.66 -2.54 -1.10
CA ASN A 76 18.77 -4.00 -1.07
C ASN A 76 17.44 -4.60 -0.55
N PHE A 77 16.44 -4.69 -1.41
CA PHE A 77 15.10 -5.17 -1.09
C PHE A 77 14.90 -6.63 -1.54
N CYS A 78 14.17 -7.41 -0.73
CA CYS A 78 13.85 -8.81 -1.04
C CYS A 78 12.53 -8.99 -1.82
N LYS A 79 11.88 -7.90 -2.25
CA LYS A 79 10.64 -7.91 -3.03
C LYS A 79 10.75 -6.94 -4.21
N ARG A 80 9.94 -7.15 -5.25
CA ARG A 80 9.97 -6.28 -6.43
C ARG A 80 9.43 -4.88 -6.06
N PRO A 81 9.91 -3.80 -6.68
CA PRO A 81 9.40 -2.45 -6.45
C PRO A 81 7.87 -2.32 -6.50
N VAL A 82 7.22 -2.98 -7.47
CA VAL A 82 5.74 -3.00 -7.59
C VAL A 82 5.04 -3.66 -6.40
N ASP A 83 5.64 -4.71 -5.82
CA ASP A 83 5.09 -5.41 -4.65
C ASP A 83 5.23 -4.54 -3.39
N ILE A 84 6.34 -3.80 -3.27
CA ILE A 84 6.59 -2.86 -2.17
C ILE A 84 5.60 -1.69 -2.24
N PHE A 85 5.38 -1.14 -3.43
CA PHE A 85 4.37 -0.10 -3.64
C PHE A 85 2.95 -0.59 -3.34
N PHE A 86 2.63 -1.82 -3.75
CA PHE A 86 1.36 -2.46 -3.40
C PHE A 86 1.18 -2.61 -1.89
N LEU A 87 2.19 -3.11 -1.16
CA LEU A 87 2.19 -3.19 0.30
C LEU A 87 1.90 -1.83 0.95
N PHE A 88 2.56 -0.79 0.48
CA PHE A 88 2.37 0.58 0.98
C PHE A 88 0.91 1.03 0.84
N LEU A 89 0.30 0.83 -0.33
CA LEU A 89 -1.10 1.19 -0.57
C LEU A 89 -2.07 0.32 0.25
N VAL A 90 -1.80 -0.98 0.39
CA VAL A 90 -2.59 -1.88 1.25
C VAL A 90 -2.60 -1.38 2.68
N LYS A 91 -1.43 -1.03 3.23
CA LYS A 91 -1.33 -0.51 4.59
C LYS A 91 -2.08 0.81 4.75
N LEU A 92 -1.90 1.76 3.85
CA LEU A 92 -2.58 3.06 3.88
C LEU A 92 -4.10 2.92 3.81
N ARG A 93 -4.60 2.02 2.95
CA ARG A 93 -6.03 1.84 2.74
C ARG A 93 -6.69 1.16 3.93
N THR A 94 -6.09 0.08 4.42
CA THR A 94 -6.75 -0.85 5.34
C THR A 94 -6.42 -0.59 6.81
N GLY A 95 -5.31 0.11 7.09
CA GLY A 95 -4.84 0.31 8.46
C GLY A 95 -4.33 -0.98 9.13
N ILE A 96 -4.12 -2.05 8.36
CA ILE A 96 -3.67 -3.35 8.88
C ILE A 96 -2.28 -3.24 9.53
N SER A 97 -2.07 -4.05 10.58
CA SER A 97 -0.84 -4.07 11.37
C SER A 97 0.35 -4.58 10.54
N ASN A 98 1.57 -4.24 10.98
CA ASN A 98 2.77 -4.68 10.27
C ASN A 98 2.94 -6.20 10.36
N GLU A 99 2.58 -6.81 11.49
CA GLU A 99 2.67 -8.24 11.74
C GLU A 99 1.80 -9.03 10.76
N PHE A 100 0.57 -8.57 10.50
CA PHE A 100 -0.31 -9.23 9.55
C PHE A 100 0.19 -9.07 8.11
N LEU A 101 0.69 -7.87 7.75
CA LEU A 101 1.34 -7.67 6.44
C LEU A 101 2.60 -8.53 6.29
N SER A 102 3.34 -8.76 7.37
CA SER A 102 4.55 -9.60 7.35
C SER A 102 4.21 -11.05 6.98
N VAL A 103 3.07 -11.56 7.44
CA VAL A 103 2.53 -12.87 7.05
C VAL A 103 2.12 -12.88 5.58
N LEU A 104 1.34 -11.89 5.13
CA LEU A 104 0.86 -11.83 3.74
C LEU A 104 1.98 -11.73 2.71
N PHE A 105 3.02 -10.95 3.00
CA PHE A 105 4.13 -10.72 2.10
C PHE A 105 5.33 -11.63 2.35
N GLU A 106 5.25 -12.53 3.33
CA GLU A 106 6.33 -13.46 3.71
C GLU A 106 7.66 -12.73 3.98
N ILE A 107 7.60 -11.68 4.80
CA ILE A 107 8.74 -10.86 5.22
C ILE A 107 8.68 -10.59 6.73
N SER A 108 9.74 -10.01 7.30
CA SER A 108 9.71 -9.63 8.71
C SER A 108 8.89 -8.36 8.95
N ASP A 109 8.31 -8.20 10.14
CA ASP A 109 7.65 -6.97 10.59
C ASP A 109 8.55 -5.72 10.40
N SER A 110 9.82 -5.87 10.78
CA SER A 110 10.83 -4.80 10.60
C SER A 110 11.05 -4.43 9.13
N THR A 111 10.91 -5.40 8.22
CA THR A 111 10.99 -5.19 6.77
C THR A 111 9.77 -4.42 6.27
N VAL A 112 8.56 -4.76 6.74
CA VAL A 112 7.32 -4.03 6.42
C VAL A 112 7.47 -2.57 6.83
N SER A 113 7.93 -2.31 8.06
CA SER A 113 8.15 -0.96 8.57
C SER A 113 9.16 -0.17 7.73
N ARG A 114 10.28 -0.80 7.37
CA ARG A 114 11.30 -0.21 6.49
C ARG A 114 10.73 0.13 5.11
N TYR A 115 10.00 -0.80 4.49
CA TYR A 115 9.40 -0.62 3.18
C TYR A 115 8.39 0.53 3.17
N PHE A 116 7.50 0.55 4.17
CA PHE A 116 6.52 1.61 4.30
C PHE A 116 7.15 2.99 4.45
N THR A 117 8.14 3.11 5.35
CA THR A 117 8.86 4.37 5.59
C THR A 117 9.63 4.83 4.36
N PHE A 118 10.26 3.89 3.65
CA PHE A 118 10.98 4.18 2.41
C PHE A 118 10.05 4.73 1.33
N VAL A 119 8.96 4.03 1.02
CA VAL A 119 7.99 4.48 0.00
C VAL A 119 7.38 5.83 0.40
N MET A 120 7.05 6.03 1.68
CA MET A 120 6.57 7.33 2.17
C MET A 120 7.56 8.47 1.86
N THR A 121 8.85 8.22 2.09
CA THR A 121 9.92 9.21 1.82
C THR A 121 10.05 9.51 0.34
N VAL A 122 10.06 8.47 -0.52
CA VAL A 122 10.13 8.64 -1.97
C VAL A 122 8.93 9.44 -2.50
N LEU A 123 7.72 9.10 -2.04
CA LEU A 123 6.51 9.82 -2.45
C LEU A 123 6.52 11.27 -1.95
N TYR A 124 6.98 11.53 -0.74
CA TYR A 124 7.16 12.90 -0.25
C TYR A 124 8.09 13.70 -1.16
N GLU A 125 9.25 13.14 -1.51
CA GLU A 125 10.24 13.82 -2.35
C GLU A 125 9.72 14.11 -3.77
N LYS A 126 8.91 13.22 -4.34
CA LYS A 126 8.28 13.44 -5.65
C LYS A 126 7.12 14.43 -5.60
N LEU A 127 6.29 14.34 -4.56
CA LEU A 127 5.07 15.12 -4.46
C LEU A 127 5.26 16.49 -3.80
N LYS A 128 6.37 16.75 -3.10
CA LYS A 128 6.63 18.05 -2.45
C LYS A 128 6.68 19.23 -3.44
N LEU A 129 6.99 18.95 -4.71
CA LEU A 129 7.01 19.97 -5.77
C LEU A 129 5.59 20.34 -6.25
N LEU A 130 4.59 19.50 -5.96
CA LEU A 130 3.19 19.85 -6.19
C LEU A 130 2.81 20.92 -5.18
N HIS A 131 2.82 22.17 -5.63
CA HIS A 131 2.28 23.29 -4.87
C HIS A 131 0.76 23.15 -4.74
N ILE A 132 0.31 22.32 -3.80
CA ILE A 132 -1.12 22.12 -3.51
C ILE A 132 -1.76 23.40 -2.96
N PHE A 133 -0.95 24.32 -2.41
CA PHE A 133 -1.41 25.60 -1.90
C PHE A 133 -1.08 26.74 -2.87
N PRO A 134 -2.07 27.54 -3.29
CA PRO A 134 -1.83 28.73 -4.11
C PRO A 134 -0.95 29.75 -3.38
N SER A 135 -0.26 30.61 -4.13
CA SER A 135 0.58 31.68 -3.56
C SER A 135 -0.27 32.64 -2.71
N LYS A 136 0.35 33.28 -1.70
CA LYS A 136 -0.34 34.28 -0.86
C LYS A 136 -1.00 35.38 -1.70
N SER A 137 -0.31 35.84 -2.74
CA SER A 137 -0.83 36.86 -3.66
C SER A 137 -2.12 36.43 -4.36
N LYS A 138 -2.15 35.21 -4.94
CA LYS A 138 -3.33 34.67 -5.63
C LYS A 138 -4.50 34.52 -4.68
N VAL A 139 -4.26 34.04 -3.45
CA VAL A 139 -5.32 33.92 -2.44
C VAL A 139 -5.93 35.29 -2.13
N VAL A 140 -5.09 36.28 -1.86
CA VAL A 140 -5.54 37.65 -1.55
C VAL A 140 -6.30 38.29 -2.70
N GLU A 141 -5.83 38.13 -3.94
CA GLU A 141 -6.48 38.68 -5.14
C GLU A 141 -7.89 38.08 -5.33
N SER A 142 -8.04 36.77 -5.07
CA SER A 142 -9.32 36.07 -5.17
C SER A 142 -10.21 36.18 -3.92
N MET A 143 -9.74 36.83 -2.85
CA MET A 143 -10.43 36.82 -1.55
C MET A 143 -11.70 37.70 -1.59
N PRO A 144 -12.88 37.16 -1.24
CA PRO A 144 -14.09 37.95 -1.13
C PRO A 144 -13.92 39.11 -0.13
N ARG A 145 -14.44 40.29 -0.46
CA ARG A 145 -14.28 41.51 0.37
C ARG A 145 -14.75 41.31 1.82
N GLN A 146 -15.87 40.61 2.02
CA GLN A 146 -16.37 40.33 3.37
C GLN A 146 -15.44 39.41 4.16
N PHE A 147 -14.78 38.46 3.49
CA PHE A 147 -13.83 37.57 4.14
C PHE A 147 -12.52 38.30 4.45
N TYR A 148 -12.07 39.20 3.56
CA TYR A 148 -10.85 39.98 3.73
C TYR A 148 -10.88 40.89 4.95
N SER A 149 -12.04 41.50 5.26
CA SER A 149 -12.16 42.41 6.41
C SER A 149 -11.90 41.73 7.75
N GLU A 150 -12.21 40.44 7.86
CA GLU A 150 -12.10 39.68 9.12
C GLU A 150 -10.93 38.69 9.12
N ASN A 151 -10.52 38.20 7.94
CA ASN A 151 -9.61 37.06 7.78
C ASN A 151 -8.51 37.33 6.74
N ARG A 152 -7.98 38.56 6.71
CA ARG A 152 -6.96 39.02 5.74
C ARG A 152 -5.75 38.08 5.58
N ASP A 153 -5.30 37.47 6.67
CA ASP A 153 -4.13 36.58 6.68
C ASP A 153 -4.48 35.10 6.51
N CYS A 154 -5.77 34.76 6.37
CA CYS A 154 -6.19 33.39 6.09
C CYS A 154 -5.77 32.99 4.67
N ARG A 155 -4.88 31.99 4.57
CA ARG A 155 -4.38 31.48 3.30
C ARG A 155 -5.08 30.17 2.87
N VAL A 156 -5.45 29.35 3.85
CA VAL A 156 -5.99 28.00 3.63
C VAL A 156 -7.03 27.75 4.70
N ILE A 157 -8.19 27.26 4.28
CA ILE A 157 -9.18 26.67 5.18
C ILE A 157 -8.99 25.15 5.07
N VAL A 158 -8.46 24.54 6.13
CA VAL A 158 -8.33 23.09 6.22
C VAL A 158 -9.55 22.58 6.96
N ASP A 159 -10.38 21.83 6.27
CA ASP A 159 -11.49 21.13 6.90
C ASP A 159 -10.99 19.79 7.45
N CYS A 160 -11.08 19.62 8.77
CA CYS A 160 -10.65 18.38 9.42
C CYS A 160 -11.70 17.30 9.24
N THR A 161 -11.26 16.04 9.15
CA THR A 161 -12.19 14.91 9.12
C THR A 161 -12.68 14.62 10.53
N GLU A 162 -13.96 14.84 10.77
CA GLU A 162 -14.61 14.48 12.02
C GLU A 162 -15.02 12.99 11.99
N PHE A 163 -14.53 12.20 12.95
CA PHE A 163 -14.88 10.78 13.07
C PHE A 163 -16.03 10.59 14.04
N PRO A 164 -17.18 10.04 13.61
CA PRO A 164 -18.29 9.75 14.52
C PRO A 164 -17.83 8.79 15.63
N ILE A 165 -18.20 9.12 16.87
CA ILE A 165 -17.96 8.27 18.03
C ILE A 165 -19.28 7.88 18.69
N GLN A 166 -19.22 6.84 19.50
CA GLN A 166 -20.32 6.53 20.40
C GLN A 166 -20.53 7.72 21.36
N LYS A 167 -21.80 8.08 21.59
CA LYS A 167 -22.17 9.13 22.54
C LYS A 167 -21.53 8.84 23.91
N PRO A 168 -20.65 9.73 24.42
CA PRO A 168 -20.05 9.55 25.74
C PRO A 168 -21.12 9.50 26.83
N ASN A 169 -20.87 8.88 27.98
CA ASN A 169 -21.85 8.86 29.07
C ASN A 169 -21.89 10.18 29.85
N SER A 170 -20.75 10.85 30.00
CA SER A 170 -20.64 12.13 30.70
C SER A 170 -21.26 13.26 29.87
N PRO A 171 -22.19 14.06 30.42
CA PRO A 171 -22.74 15.22 29.73
C PRO A 171 -21.68 16.24 29.31
N ALA A 172 -20.62 16.42 30.10
CA ALA A 172 -19.53 17.32 29.76
C ALA A 172 -18.75 16.83 28.53
N GLU A 173 -18.45 15.53 28.46
CA GLU A 173 -17.77 14.93 27.31
C GLU A 173 -18.67 14.91 26.07
N GLN A 174 -19.97 14.67 26.24
CA GLN A 174 -20.94 14.79 25.16
C GLN A 174 -20.93 16.20 24.58
N GLN A 175 -20.96 17.24 25.43
CA GLN A 175 -20.93 18.62 24.96
C GLN A 175 -19.63 18.96 24.23
N MET A 176 -18.48 18.51 24.74
CA MET A 176 -17.18 18.78 24.13
C MET A 176 -17.00 18.08 22.77
N THR A 177 -17.54 16.87 22.63
CA THR A 177 -17.39 16.07 21.41
C THR A 177 -18.53 16.27 20.42
N PHE A 178 -19.59 17.02 20.77
CA PHE A 178 -20.72 17.21 19.85
C PHE A 178 -20.32 18.11 18.67
N SER A 179 -20.42 17.56 17.47
CA SER A 179 -20.33 18.35 16.24
C SER A 179 -21.72 18.81 15.84
N PHE A 180 -21.94 20.13 15.91
CA PHE A 180 -23.15 20.74 15.36
C PHE A 180 -23.28 20.51 13.86
N TYR A 181 -22.15 20.46 13.14
CA TYR A 181 -22.13 20.24 11.71
C TYR A 181 -22.59 18.83 11.32
N LYS A 182 -22.16 17.80 12.07
CA LYS A 182 -22.54 16.40 11.82
C LYS A 182 -23.76 15.94 12.63
N ASN A 183 -24.27 16.79 13.52
CA ASN A 183 -25.36 16.49 14.46
C ASN A 183 -25.12 15.18 15.25
N THR A 184 -23.86 14.93 15.63
CA THR A 184 -23.45 13.73 16.38
C THR A 184 -22.17 14.00 17.16
N ASN A 185 -21.83 13.11 18.11
CA ASN A 185 -20.54 13.16 18.80
C ASN A 185 -19.43 12.68 17.85
N THR A 186 -18.36 13.47 17.75
CA THR A 186 -17.22 13.23 16.89
C THR A 186 -15.90 13.49 17.60
N LEU A 187 -14.85 12.79 17.19
CA LEU A 187 -13.48 13.22 17.44
C LEU A 187 -13.01 14.13 16.31
N LYS A 188 -12.38 15.24 16.68
CA LYS A 188 -11.74 16.22 15.79
C LYS A 188 -10.24 16.00 15.75
#